data_AF-A0A2W4P160-F1
#
_entry.id   AF-A0A2W4P160-F1
#
_cell.length_a   1.000
_cell.length_b   1.000
_cell.length_c   1.000
_cell.angle_alpha   90.00
_cell.angle_beta   90.00
_cell.angle_gamma   90.00
#
_symmetry.space_group_name_H-M   'P 1'
#
loop_
_entity.id
_entity.type
_entity.pdbx_description
1 polymer ?
#
loop_
_entity_poly.entity_id
_entity_poly.type
_entity_poly.pdbx_seq_one_letter_code
_entity_poly.pdbx_strand_id
1 'polypeptide(L)'
;MQRWRDPLVTSASGGASGVTVTFAADIQPATSGGDYAGAVVVRQGATVVPGTVTETSAGVLTWTPAAPLGSGTYSVTVSGVRSNLDGDSVPMQAPYTFTFVVP
;
A
#
# COMPACT_ATOMS: atom_id res chain seq x y z
N MET A 1 -21.69 13.23 2.69
CA MET A 1 -21.06 12.91 1.38
C MET A 1 -19.55 13.14 1.51
N GLN A 2 -18.76 12.09 1.83
CA GLN A 2 -17.33 12.19 2.18
C GLN A 2 -16.40 11.34 1.28
N ARG A 3 -16.95 10.67 0.26
CA ARG A 3 -16.20 9.71 -0.59
C ARG A 3 -15.03 10.32 -1.37
N TRP A 4 -14.99 11.65 -1.55
CA TRP A 4 -13.91 12.33 -2.26
C TRP A 4 -12.66 12.59 -1.41
N ARG A 5 -12.76 12.45 -0.08
CA ARG A 5 -11.63 12.67 0.85
C ARG A 5 -10.92 11.38 1.27
N ASP A 6 -11.60 10.26 1.14
CA ASP A 6 -11.09 8.94 1.52
C ASP A 6 -10.05 8.51 0.47
N PRO A 7 -8.79 8.22 0.86
CA PRO A 7 -7.78 7.69 -0.05
C PRO A 7 -8.13 6.24 -0.42
N LEU A 8 -9.09 6.11 -1.33
CA LEU A 8 -9.56 4.82 -1.83
C LEU A 8 -8.54 4.23 -2.79
N VAL A 9 -8.21 2.96 -2.62
CA VAL A 9 -7.43 2.21 -3.61
C VAL A 9 -8.26 2.05 -4.88
N THR A 10 -7.76 2.53 -6.03
CA THR A 10 -8.41 2.42 -7.34
C THR A 10 -7.88 1.23 -8.13
N SER A 11 -6.61 0.88 -7.94
CA SER A 11 -6.01 -0.33 -8.48
C SER A 11 -4.87 -0.82 -7.60
N ALA A 12 -4.66 -2.14 -7.60
CA ALA A 12 -3.52 -2.76 -6.96
C ALA A 12 -3.09 -3.99 -7.75
N SER A 13 -1.78 -4.19 -7.89
CA SER A 13 -1.21 -5.35 -8.55
C SER A 13 0.03 -5.83 -7.80
N GLY A 14 0.28 -7.13 -7.87
CA GLY A 14 1.49 -7.74 -7.32
C GLY A 14 2.08 -8.76 -8.29
N GLY A 15 3.39 -8.96 -8.19
CA GLY A 15 4.12 -9.94 -8.98
C GLY A 15 5.52 -10.18 -8.39
N ALA A 16 6.35 -10.92 -9.12
CA ALA A 16 7.69 -11.30 -8.65
C ALA A 16 8.59 -10.10 -8.27
N SER A 17 8.38 -8.95 -8.91
CA SER A 17 9.16 -7.73 -8.68
C SER A 17 8.62 -6.83 -7.58
N GLY A 18 7.47 -7.16 -6.97
CA GLY A 18 6.87 -6.35 -5.91
C GLY A 18 5.39 -6.05 -6.14
N VAL A 19 4.92 -4.98 -5.51
CA VAL A 19 3.52 -4.56 -5.47
C VAL A 19 3.40 -3.09 -5.81
N THR A 20 2.38 -2.74 -6.61
CA THR A 20 2.01 -1.35 -6.89
C THR A 20 0.57 -1.12 -6.45
N VAL A 21 0.32 -0.01 -5.76
CA VAL A 21 -1.00 0.41 -5.28
C VAL A 21 -1.24 1.85 -5.70
N THR A 22 -2.34 2.09 -6.38
CA THR A 22 -2.77 3.42 -6.82
C THR A 22 -4.01 3.85 -6.05
N PHE A 23 -3.98 5.07 -5.55
CA PHE A 23 -5.06 5.70 -4.80
C PHE A 23 -5.83 6.70 -5.68
N ALA A 24 -7.08 7.00 -5.30
CA ALA A 24 -7.93 7.98 -5.97
C ALA A 24 -7.50 9.44 -5.72
N ALA A 25 -6.61 9.66 -4.76
CA ALA A 25 -6.14 10.96 -4.32
C ALA A 25 -4.65 10.87 -3.99
N ASP A 26 -4.01 12.04 -3.89
CA ASP A 26 -2.69 12.15 -3.26
C ASP A 26 -2.76 11.71 -1.80
N ILE A 27 -1.68 11.13 -1.31
CA ILE A 27 -1.61 10.51 0.01
C ILE A 27 -0.43 11.05 0.81
N GLN A 28 -0.49 10.84 2.10
CA GLN A 28 0.64 11.00 3.01
C GLN A 28 0.59 9.86 4.04
N PRO A 29 1.70 9.58 4.73
CA PRO A 29 1.70 8.66 5.86
C PRO A 29 0.66 9.06 6.91
N ALA A 30 0.03 8.07 7.57
CA ALA A 30 -0.98 8.35 8.58
C ALA A 30 -0.41 9.17 9.77
N THR A 31 0.89 9.02 10.05
CA THR A 31 1.61 9.78 11.08
C THR A 31 2.32 10.96 10.43
N SER A 32 2.08 12.17 10.95
CA SER A 32 2.75 13.39 10.47
C SER A 32 4.27 13.27 10.63
N GLY A 33 5.01 13.52 9.55
CA GLY A 33 6.47 13.35 9.50
C GLY A 33 6.95 11.89 9.51
N GLY A 34 6.03 10.92 9.41
CA GLY A 34 6.35 9.50 9.25
C GLY A 34 6.75 9.15 7.82
N ASP A 35 7.05 7.87 7.62
CA ASP A 35 7.27 7.28 6.30
C ASP A 35 6.14 6.29 5.95
N TYR A 36 6.21 5.68 4.77
CA TYR A 36 5.24 4.67 4.34
C TYR A 36 5.59 3.26 4.85
N ALA A 37 6.50 3.11 5.82
CA ALA A 37 6.84 1.80 6.35
C ALA A 37 5.59 1.15 6.95
N GLY A 38 5.30 -0.08 6.53
CA GLY A 38 4.11 -0.82 6.95
C GLY A 38 2.80 -0.37 6.28
N ALA A 39 2.82 0.63 5.39
CA ALA A 39 1.63 1.01 4.63
C ALA A 39 1.20 -0.09 3.64
N VAL A 40 2.18 -0.84 3.11
CA VAL A 40 1.96 -2.05 2.30
C VAL A 40 2.68 -3.21 2.98
N VAL A 41 1.91 -4.17 3.48
CA VAL A 41 2.44 -5.39 4.14
C VAL A 41 2.15 -6.59 3.25
N VAL A 42 3.21 -7.26 2.80
CA VAL A 42 3.12 -8.49 2.00
C VAL A 42 3.41 -9.70 2.90
N ARG A 43 2.60 -10.74 2.78
CA ARG A 43 2.75 -12.00 3.52
C ARG A 43 2.69 -13.20 2.59
N GLN A 44 3.43 -14.23 2.93
CA GLN A 44 3.30 -15.58 2.38
C GLN A 44 2.79 -16.49 3.50
N GLY A 45 1.53 -16.90 3.44
CA GLY A 45 0.85 -17.51 4.57
C GLY A 45 0.85 -16.58 5.79
N ALA A 46 1.40 -17.04 6.92
CA ALA A 46 1.49 -16.23 8.15
C ALA A 46 2.73 -15.32 8.21
N THR A 47 3.72 -15.55 7.36
CA THR A 47 5.03 -14.89 7.42
C THR A 47 5.02 -13.57 6.66
N VAL A 48 5.49 -12.49 7.30
CA VAL A 48 5.71 -11.20 6.62
C VAL A 48 6.94 -11.30 5.74
N VAL A 49 6.81 -10.89 4.48
CA VAL A 49 7.92 -10.81 3.53
C VAL A 49 8.58 -9.44 3.68
N PRO A 50 9.90 -9.37 3.93
CA PRO A 50 10.61 -8.10 4.04
C PRO A 50 10.64 -7.34 2.71
N GLY A 51 10.49 -6.02 2.78
CA GLY A 51 10.60 -5.13 1.63
C GLY A 51 10.42 -3.67 2.04
N THR A 52 10.64 -2.77 1.09
CA THR A 52 10.59 -1.32 1.31
C THR A 52 9.39 -0.73 0.59
N VAL A 53 8.65 0.15 1.26
CA VAL A 53 7.55 0.89 0.65
C VAL A 53 8.03 2.30 0.32
N THR A 54 7.82 2.71 -0.93
CA THR A 54 8.15 4.04 -1.42
C THR A 54 6.96 4.60 -2.17
N GLU A 55 6.70 5.90 -2.00
CA GLU A 55 5.81 6.62 -2.90
C GLU A 55 6.59 7.04 -4.14
N THR A 56 6.28 6.42 -5.29
CA THR A 56 6.98 6.70 -6.55
C THR A 56 6.37 7.85 -7.32
N SER A 57 5.12 8.19 -7.02
CA SER A 57 4.37 9.32 -7.54
C SER A 57 3.24 9.62 -6.56
N ALA A 58 2.76 10.87 -6.53
CA ALA A 58 1.62 11.27 -5.70
C ALA A 58 0.45 10.27 -5.82
N GLY A 59 0.06 9.64 -4.70
CA GLY A 59 -1.01 8.65 -4.71
C GLY A 59 -0.61 7.26 -5.22
N VAL A 60 0.69 6.95 -5.36
CA VAL A 60 1.19 5.66 -5.87
C VAL A 60 2.26 5.10 -4.95
N LEU A 61 1.92 4.03 -4.23
CA LEU A 61 2.86 3.27 -3.42
C LEU A 61 3.39 2.06 -4.18
N THR A 62 4.71 1.88 -4.14
CA THR A 62 5.37 0.65 -4.56
C THR A 62 6.02 -0.01 -3.36
N TRP A 63 5.77 -1.30 -3.18
CA TRP A 63 6.53 -2.15 -2.28
C TRP A 63 7.51 -2.99 -3.09
N THR A 64 8.79 -2.87 -2.75
CA THR A 64 9.89 -3.62 -3.38
C THR A 64 10.39 -4.68 -2.41
N PRO A 65 10.39 -5.97 -2.79
CA PRO A 65 10.84 -7.04 -1.92
C PRO A 65 12.35 -6.91 -1.65
N ALA A 66 12.78 -7.22 -0.42
CA ALA A 66 14.20 -7.16 -0.05
C ALA A 66 15.04 -8.27 -0.71
N ALA A 67 14.39 -9.35 -1.16
CA ALA A 67 14.97 -10.45 -1.90
C ALA A 67 13.97 -10.96 -2.95
N PRO A 68 14.41 -11.60 -4.05
CA PRO A 68 13.51 -12.14 -5.05
C PRO A 68 12.42 -13.03 -4.45
N LEU A 69 11.17 -12.83 -4.88
CA LEU A 69 10.06 -13.67 -4.43
C LEU A 69 10.14 -15.06 -5.06
N GLY A 70 9.94 -16.09 -4.24
CA GLY A 70 9.73 -17.45 -4.72
C GLY A 70 8.35 -17.62 -5.35
N SER A 71 8.11 -18.78 -5.95
CA SER A 71 6.78 -19.13 -6.42
C SER A 71 5.83 -19.33 -5.24
N GLY A 72 4.57 -18.95 -5.44
CA GLY A 72 3.54 -19.09 -4.41
C GLY A 72 2.47 -18.01 -4.44
N THR A 73 1.53 -18.13 -3.50
CA THR A 73 0.46 -17.15 -3.28
C THR A 73 0.84 -16.20 -2.16
N TYR A 74 0.66 -14.91 -2.41
CA TYR A 74 0.97 -13.83 -1.48
C TYR A 74 -0.30 -13.04 -1.18
N SER A 75 -0.47 -12.65 0.08
CA SER A 75 -1.52 -11.74 0.53
C SER A 75 -0.92 -10.37 0.85
N VAL A 76 -1.61 -9.32 0.43
CA VAL A 76 -1.19 -7.94 0.65
C VAL A 76 -2.25 -7.23 1.48
N THR A 77 -1.82 -6.46 2.47
CA THR A 77 -2.65 -5.53 3.22
C THR A 77 -2.11 -4.13 3.06
N VAL A 78 -2.97 -3.21 2.61
CA VAL A 78 -2.68 -1.79 2.46
C VAL A 78 -3.44 -1.03 3.54
N SER A 79 -2.73 -0.22 4.31
CA SER A 79 -3.28 0.58 5.41
C SER A 79 -2.34 1.74 5.77
N GLY A 80 -2.60 2.47 6.85
CA GLY A 80 -1.62 3.43 7.38
C GLY A 80 -1.37 4.66 6.50
N VAL A 81 -2.30 4.99 5.60
CA VAL A 81 -2.27 6.20 4.78
C VAL A 81 -3.46 7.11 5.08
N ARG A 82 -3.30 8.39 4.77
CA ARG A 82 -4.37 9.39 4.77
C ARG A 82 -4.27 10.23 3.50
N SER A 83 -5.35 10.88 3.08
CA SER A 83 -5.29 11.83 1.96
C SER A 83 -4.34 12.98 2.27
N ASN A 84 -3.71 13.55 1.24
CA ASN A 84 -2.82 14.70 1.39
C ASN A 84 -3.57 16.02 1.13
N LEU A 85 -4.26 16.53 2.16
CA LEU A 85 -5.11 17.72 2.10
C LEU A 85 -4.88 18.61 3.34
N ASP A 86 -3.67 18.59 3.90
CA ASP A 86 -3.31 19.33 5.12
C ASP A 86 -4.29 19.09 6.28
N GLY A 87 -4.94 20.15 6.79
CA GLY A 87 -5.91 20.08 7.89
C GLY A 87 -7.18 19.31 7.56
N ASP A 88 -7.46 19.06 6.27
CA ASP A 88 -8.64 18.36 5.78
C ASP A 88 -8.40 16.88 5.47
N SER A 89 -7.17 16.40 5.69
CA SER A 89 -6.74 15.02 5.44
C SER A 89 -7.55 14.00 6.24
N VAL A 90 -8.05 12.97 5.54
CA VAL A 90 -8.87 11.89 6.11
C VAL A 90 -8.07 10.58 6.08
N PRO A 91 -7.99 9.83 7.20
CA PRO A 91 -7.34 8.53 7.21
C PRO A 91 -8.12 7.52 6.38
N MET A 92 -7.42 6.57 5.78
CA MET A 92 -8.03 5.39 5.17
C MET A 92 -8.94 4.71 6.19
N GLN A 93 -10.22 4.55 5.85
CA GLN A 93 -11.22 4.08 6.82
C GLN A 93 -11.18 2.57 7.08
N ALA A 94 -10.75 1.80 6.09
CA ALA A 94 -10.63 0.35 6.18
C ALA A 94 -9.42 -0.11 5.38
N PRO A 95 -8.64 -1.11 5.85
CA PRO A 95 -7.56 -1.68 5.07
C PRO A 95 -8.04 -2.25 3.74
N TYR A 96 -7.21 -2.12 2.71
CA TYR A 96 -7.44 -2.77 1.42
C TYR A 96 -6.61 -4.04 1.33
N THR A 97 -7.24 -5.16 1.02
CA THR A 97 -6.57 -6.47 0.96
C THR A 97 -6.78 -7.12 -0.40
N PHE A 98 -5.71 -7.70 -0.94
CA PHE A 98 -5.77 -8.49 -2.17
C PHE A 98 -4.70 -9.58 -2.16
N THR A 99 -4.75 -10.49 -3.13
CA THR A 99 -3.78 -11.58 -3.28
C THR A 99 -3.18 -11.56 -4.69
N PHE A 100 -1.94 -12.01 -4.82
CA PHE A 100 -1.30 -12.26 -6.11
C PHE A 100 -0.53 -13.58 -6.08
N VAL A 101 -0.21 -14.10 -7.27
CA VAL A 101 0.55 -15.34 -7.43
C VAL A 101 1.84 -15.03 -8.17
N VAL A 102 2.94 -15.60 -7.67
CA VAL A 102 4.19 -15.72 -8.42
C VAL A 102 4.23 -17.16 -8.96
N PRO A 103 4.28 -17.34 -10.30
CA PRO A 103 4.28 -18.67 -10.91
C PRO A 103 5.55 -19.46 -10.63
#